data_AF-A0A660KX90-F1
#
_entry.id   AF-A0A660KX90-F1
#
_cell.length_a   1.000
_cell.length_b   1.000
_cell.length_c   1.000
_cell.angle_alpha   90.00
_cell.angle_beta   90.00
_cell.angle_gamma   90.00
#
_symmetry.space_group_name_H-M   'P 1'
#
loop_
_entity.id
_entity.type
_entity.pdbx_description
1 polymer ?
#
loop_
_entity_poly.entity_id
_entity_poly.type
_entity_poly.pdbx_seq_one_letter_code
_entity_poly.pdbx_strand_id
1 'polypeptide(L)'
;MAAPDPRDRLAELEVEHATLLSELEAFHAEYLRRVGVIDVQVQELQARLARAKPRPEGSLRSDPSPRGLRVPRAEGTRTAPMAAVPAPAASPPSEDLKTLFRDAAKRMHPDLQPDAAGRGHAEAFMKQLNQAYAAGDADAIGNLVRQWETSPYALTSPAGAAAPALAAAVEHAEHRLAQTRASQLAQLMEQTFLASMQGRDLLQELRWNAEEELANARLRAAALDS
;
A
#
# COMPACT_ATOMS: atom_id res chain seq x y z
N MET A 1 11.26 22.04 26.32
CA MET A 1 11.80 21.23 25.21
C MET A 1 11.59 22.02 23.94
N ALA A 2 12.64 22.31 23.17
CA ALA A 2 12.48 22.93 21.85
C ALA A 2 11.69 21.97 20.95
N ALA A 3 10.79 22.49 20.12
CA ALA A 3 10.13 21.67 19.11
C ALA A 3 11.20 21.04 18.20
N PRO A 4 11.05 19.76 17.82
CA PRO A 4 11.99 19.11 16.90
C PRO A 4 12.10 19.92 15.60
N ASP A 5 13.29 19.89 14.99
CA ASP A 5 13.50 20.55 13.69
C ASP A 5 12.45 20.02 12.70
N PRO A 6 11.66 20.88 12.04
CA PRO A 6 10.65 20.44 11.08
C PRO A 6 11.24 19.59 9.94
N ARG A 7 12.55 19.69 9.66
CA ARG A 7 13.25 18.82 8.70
C ARG A 7 13.46 17.41 9.24
N ASP A 8 13.76 17.29 10.52
CA ASP A 8 13.84 16.00 11.19
C ASP A 8 12.47 15.34 11.24
N ARG A 9 11.43 16.11 11.57
CA ARG A 9 10.04 15.65 11.56
C ARG A 9 9.60 15.14 10.19
N LEU A 10 9.92 15.87 9.12
CA LEU A 10 9.62 15.43 7.75
C LEU A 10 10.26 14.07 7.44
N ALA A 11 11.55 13.91 7.79
CA ALA A 11 12.27 12.66 7.52
C ALA A 11 11.76 11.47 8.34
N GLU A 12 11.33 11.72 9.59
CA GLU A 12 10.66 10.70 10.42
C GLU A 12 9.37 10.22 9.76
N LEU A 13 8.53 11.16 9.30
CA LEU A 13 7.28 10.84 8.61
C LEU A 13 7.51 10.05 7.32
N GLU A 14 8.54 10.39 6.55
CA GLU A 14 8.89 9.63 5.34
C GLU A 14 9.34 8.20 5.65
N VAL A 15 10.16 7.98 6.69
CA VAL A 15 10.50 6.61 7.12
C VAL A 15 9.28 5.85 7.59
N GLU A 16 8.43 6.49 8.40
CA GLU A 16 7.22 5.88 8.91
C GLU A 16 6.28 5.47 7.76
N HIS A 17 6.12 6.34 6.78
CA HIS A 17 5.32 6.07 5.60
C HIS A 17 5.92 4.98 4.72
N ALA A 18 7.23 5.02 4.43
CA ALA A 18 7.91 3.99 3.65
C ALA A 18 7.87 2.61 4.33
N THR A 19 7.99 2.58 5.67
CA THR A 19 7.86 1.36 6.46
C THR A 19 6.46 0.79 6.36
N LEU A 20 5.43 1.63 6.57
CA LEU A 20 4.04 1.20 6.45
C LEU A 20 3.73 0.67 5.05
N LEU A 21 4.20 1.34 3.99
CA LEU A 21 4.02 0.85 2.62
C LEU A 21 4.67 -0.52 2.41
N SER A 22 5.89 -0.72 2.90
CA SER A 22 6.58 -2.01 2.83
C SER A 22 5.83 -3.12 3.58
N GLU A 23 5.30 -2.83 4.77
CA GLU A 23 4.49 -3.77 5.54
C GLU A 23 3.17 -4.12 4.83
N LEU A 24 2.51 -3.12 4.25
CA LEU A 24 1.28 -3.31 3.49
C LEU A 24 1.51 -4.12 2.22
N GLU A 25 2.59 -3.87 1.48
CA GLU A 25 2.96 -4.67 0.31
C GLU A 25 3.22 -6.13 0.69
N ALA A 26 3.97 -6.35 1.78
CA ALA A 26 4.23 -7.68 2.31
C ALA A 26 2.94 -8.41 2.71
N PHE A 27 2.03 -7.71 3.40
CA PHE A 27 0.74 -8.25 3.79
C PHE A 27 -0.16 -8.53 2.57
N HIS A 28 -0.21 -7.63 1.60
CA HIS A 28 -0.98 -7.80 0.37
C HIS A 28 -0.51 -9.03 -0.41
N ALA A 29 0.80 -9.23 -0.49
CA ALA A 29 1.40 -10.40 -1.12
C ALA A 29 0.92 -11.71 -0.46
N GLU A 30 0.89 -11.75 0.87
CA GLU A 30 0.36 -12.88 1.63
C GLU A 30 -1.13 -13.11 1.38
N TYR A 31 -1.91 -12.02 1.43
CA TYR A 31 -3.34 -12.05 1.17
C TYR A 31 -3.66 -12.59 -0.23
N LEU A 32 -2.99 -12.10 -1.28
CA LEU A 32 -3.18 -12.59 -2.64
C LEU A 32 -2.82 -14.07 -2.78
N ARG A 33 -1.75 -14.52 -2.11
CA ARG A 33 -1.31 -15.92 -2.15
C ARG A 33 -2.34 -16.85 -1.50
N ARG A 34 -2.94 -16.46 -0.37
CA ARG A 34 -3.89 -17.29 0.37
C ARG A 34 -5.32 -17.20 -0.13
N VAL A 35 -5.79 -16.00 -0.49
CA VAL A 35 -7.20 -15.72 -0.76
C VAL A 35 -7.43 -15.28 -2.20
N GLY A 36 -6.51 -14.49 -2.78
CA GLY A 36 -6.70 -13.80 -4.06
C GLY A 36 -7.10 -14.71 -5.23
N VAL A 37 -6.49 -15.89 -5.36
CA VAL A 37 -6.79 -16.83 -6.45
C VAL A 37 -8.23 -17.33 -6.40
N ILE A 38 -8.72 -17.67 -5.20
CA ILE A 38 -10.09 -18.14 -4.99
C ILE A 38 -11.07 -17.01 -5.26
N ASP A 39 -10.72 -15.80 -4.81
CA ASP A 39 -11.54 -14.61 -4.98
C ASP A 39 -11.80 -14.26 -6.46
N VAL A 40 -10.79 -14.42 -7.32
CA VAL A 40 -10.95 -14.25 -8.77
C VAL A 40 -11.90 -15.29 -9.35
N GLN A 41 -11.75 -16.57 -8.98
CA GLN A 41 -12.63 -17.64 -9.46
C GLN A 41 -14.10 -17.42 -9.05
N VAL A 42 -14.32 -16.95 -7.82
CA VAL A 42 -15.66 -16.58 -7.33
C VAL A 42 -16.24 -15.46 -8.19
N GLN A 43 -15.47 -14.40 -8.48
CA GLN A 43 -15.92 -13.28 -9.29
C GLN A 43 -16.26 -13.68 -10.73
N GLU A 44 -15.44 -14.51 -11.35
CA GLU A 44 -15.69 -15.02 -12.71
C GLU A 44 -17.00 -15.81 -12.77
N LEU A 45 -17.23 -16.71 -11.81
CA LEU A 45 -18.47 -17.48 -11.75
C LEU A 45 -19.68 -16.60 -11.42
N GLN A 46 -19.55 -15.64 -10.51
CA GLN A 46 -20.61 -14.69 -10.21
C GLN A 46 -20.97 -13.85 -11.44
N ALA A 47 -19.98 -13.42 -12.23
CA ALA A 47 -20.21 -12.70 -13.48
C ALA A 47 -20.89 -13.59 -14.53
N ARG A 48 -20.51 -14.87 -14.64
CA ARG A 48 -21.18 -15.87 -15.50
C ARG A 48 -22.64 -16.05 -15.12
N LEU A 49 -22.91 -16.25 -13.83
CA LEU A 49 -24.26 -16.39 -13.27
C LEU A 49 -25.10 -15.12 -13.53
N ALA A 50 -24.53 -13.94 -13.36
CA ALA A 50 -25.23 -12.67 -13.60
C ALA A 50 -25.62 -12.47 -15.08
N ARG A 51 -24.78 -12.94 -16.02
CA ARG A 51 -25.07 -12.89 -17.46
C ARG A 51 -26.16 -13.89 -17.88
N ALA A 52 -26.23 -15.03 -17.21
CA ALA A 52 -27.19 -16.09 -17.52
C ALA A 52 -28.61 -15.82 -16.97
N LYS A 53 -28.74 -14.98 -15.92
CA LYS A 53 -30.06 -14.55 -15.45
C LYS A 53 -30.71 -13.64 -16.50
N PRO A 54 -31.93 -13.94 -16.99
CA PRO A 54 -32.65 -12.99 -17.83
C PRO A 54 -32.85 -11.72 -17.02
N ARG A 55 -32.45 -10.57 -17.59
CA ARG A 55 -32.67 -9.27 -16.98
C ARG A 55 -34.20 -9.08 -16.94
N PRO A 56 -34.84 -8.98 -15.76
CA PRO A 56 -36.26 -8.71 -15.74
C PRO A 56 -36.48 -7.34 -16.39
N GLU A 57 -37.25 -7.30 -17.47
CA GLU A 57 -37.80 -6.04 -17.96
C GLU A 57 -38.64 -5.45 -16.82
N GLY A 58 -38.15 -4.37 -16.21
CA GLY A 58 -38.94 -3.57 -15.28
C GLY A 58 -38.71 -3.74 -13.77
N SER A 59 -37.50 -4.03 -13.28
CA SER A 59 -37.23 -3.85 -11.84
C SER A 59 -36.46 -2.56 -11.57
N LEU A 60 -37.25 -1.52 -11.24
CA LEU A 60 -36.78 -0.31 -10.57
C LEU A 60 -36.11 -0.69 -9.24
N ARG A 61 -35.14 0.14 -8.87
CA ARG A 61 -34.21 0.01 -7.76
C ARG A 61 -34.82 -0.41 -6.41
N SER A 62 -33.93 -1.05 -5.65
CA SER A 62 -33.78 -1.06 -4.19
C SER A 62 -34.51 -2.15 -3.42
N ASP A 63 -33.72 -3.08 -2.86
CA ASP A 63 -33.81 -3.38 -1.43
C ASP A 63 -32.44 -3.84 -0.88
N PRO A 64 -31.92 -3.25 0.22
CA PRO A 64 -30.65 -3.63 0.82
C PRO A 64 -30.86 -4.82 1.77
N SER A 65 -30.22 -5.96 1.47
CA SER A 65 -30.17 -7.10 2.37
C SER A 65 -29.42 -6.78 3.68
N PRO A 66 -29.78 -7.45 4.80
CA PRO A 66 -29.42 -7.03 6.15
C PRO A 66 -27.93 -7.22 6.48
N ARG A 67 -27.45 -6.33 7.35
CA ARG A 67 -26.09 -6.22 7.87
C ARG A 67 -25.60 -7.52 8.53
N GLY A 68 -24.93 -8.37 7.76
CA GLY A 68 -23.77 -9.14 8.24
C GLY A 68 -22.52 -8.34 7.91
N LEU A 69 -21.45 -8.48 8.71
CA LEU A 69 -20.14 -7.87 8.46
C LEU A 69 -19.67 -8.25 7.04
N ARG A 70 -19.98 -7.41 6.06
CA ARG A 70 -19.37 -7.46 4.74
C ARG A 70 -18.01 -6.81 4.96
N VAL A 71 -16.98 -7.64 5.18
CA VAL A 71 -15.61 -7.19 4.94
C VAL A 71 -15.66 -6.61 3.53
N PRO A 72 -15.34 -5.32 3.31
CA PRO A 72 -15.34 -4.78 1.97
C PRO A 72 -14.33 -5.61 1.18
N ARG A 73 -14.86 -6.51 0.32
CA ARG A 73 -14.05 -7.26 -0.64
C ARG A 73 -13.36 -6.18 -1.45
N ALA A 74 -12.03 -6.12 -1.36
CA ALA A 74 -11.23 -5.03 -1.91
C ALA A 74 -11.71 -4.72 -3.34
N GLU A 75 -12.52 -3.66 -3.47
CA GLU A 75 -13.11 -3.22 -4.75
C GLU A 75 -12.04 -2.66 -5.71
N GLY A 76 -10.76 -2.77 -5.33
CA GLY A 76 -9.59 -2.40 -6.10
C GLY A 76 -8.84 -3.55 -6.78
N THR A 77 -9.33 -4.80 -6.75
CA THR A 77 -8.65 -5.91 -7.47
C THR A 77 -8.94 -5.87 -8.97
N ARG A 78 -8.62 -4.74 -9.61
CA ARG A 78 -8.52 -4.66 -11.07
C ARG A 78 -7.19 -5.31 -11.44
N THR A 79 -7.23 -6.64 -11.55
CA THR A 79 -6.24 -7.55 -12.14
C THR A 79 -4.97 -6.87 -12.64
N ALA A 80 -3.97 -6.73 -11.78
CA ALA A 80 -2.60 -6.84 -12.25
C ALA A 80 -2.39 -8.32 -12.63
N PRO A 81 -1.69 -8.63 -13.74
CA PRO A 81 -1.33 -10.01 -14.02
C PRO A 81 -0.59 -10.57 -12.80
N MET A 82 -0.92 -11.79 -12.40
CA MET A 82 -0.19 -12.56 -11.37
C MET A 82 1.23 -12.87 -11.87
N ALA A 83 2.03 -11.84 -12.14
CA ALA A 83 3.47 -11.95 -12.18
C ALA A 83 3.91 -12.22 -10.74
N ALA A 84 4.71 -13.27 -10.56
CA ALA A 84 5.21 -13.80 -9.30
C ALA A 84 5.19 -12.76 -8.17
N VAL A 85 4.22 -12.89 -7.27
CA VAL A 85 4.14 -12.05 -6.08
C VAL A 85 5.45 -12.30 -5.32
N PRO A 86 6.37 -11.31 -5.23
CA PRO A 86 7.64 -11.52 -4.56
C PRO A 86 7.38 -11.87 -3.10
N ALA A 87 8.20 -12.76 -2.55
CA ALA A 87 8.14 -13.06 -1.12
C ALA A 87 8.40 -11.75 -0.35
N PRO A 88 7.61 -11.45 0.70
CA PRO A 88 7.87 -10.28 1.53
C PRO A 88 9.29 -10.35 2.10
N ALA A 89 9.96 -9.20 2.20
CA ALA A 89 11.25 -9.11 2.89
C ALA A 89 11.08 -9.66 4.32
N ALA A 90 11.84 -10.71 4.64
CA ALA A 90 11.59 -11.57 5.80
C ALA A 90 12.00 -10.95 7.16
N SER A 91 12.32 -9.66 7.20
CA SER A 91 12.74 -8.99 8.44
C SER A 91 12.35 -7.51 8.41
N PRO A 92 11.90 -6.95 9.56
CA PRO A 92 11.67 -5.52 9.67
C PRO A 92 12.96 -4.76 9.32
N PRO A 93 12.86 -3.58 8.68
CA PRO A 93 14.02 -2.78 8.32
C PRO A 93 14.86 -2.45 9.56
N SER A 94 16.18 -2.63 9.47
CA SER A 94 17.10 -2.36 10.58
C SER A 94 17.15 -0.87 10.93
N GLU A 95 17.52 -0.56 12.17
CA GLU A 95 17.67 0.83 12.62
C GLU A 95 18.73 1.61 11.82
N ASP A 96 19.76 0.92 11.34
CA ASP A 96 20.78 1.50 10.46
C ASP A 96 20.20 1.86 9.09
N LEU A 97 19.36 0.99 8.51
CA LEU A 97 18.68 1.25 7.24
C LEU A 97 17.70 2.42 7.35
N LYS A 98 16.93 2.48 8.43
CA LYS A 98 16.05 3.62 8.75
C LYS A 98 16.86 4.91 8.83
N THR A 99 18.02 4.88 9.47
CA THR A 99 18.88 6.05 9.60
C THR A 99 19.40 6.54 8.26
N LEU A 100 19.91 5.63 7.42
CA LEU A 100 20.34 5.96 6.05
C LEU A 100 19.21 6.55 5.22
N PHE A 101 18.01 5.99 5.33
CA PHE A 101 16.84 6.52 4.63
C PHE A 101 16.46 7.91 5.12
N ARG A 102 16.38 8.15 6.44
CA ARG A 102 16.07 9.48 6.99
C ARG A 102 17.04 10.51 6.44
N ASP A 103 18.33 10.21 6.48
CA ASP A 103 19.37 11.15 6.04
C ASP A 103 19.29 11.41 4.53
N ALA A 104 18.95 10.40 3.73
CA ALA A 104 18.68 10.56 2.31
C ALA A 104 17.45 11.45 2.07
N ALA A 105 16.31 11.14 2.72
CA ALA A 105 15.06 11.89 2.58
C ALA A 105 15.24 13.37 2.95
N LYS A 106 15.98 13.70 4.02
CA LYS A 106 16.30 15.09 4.39
C LYS A 106 16.96 15.90 3.27
N ARG A 107 17.74 15.23 2.41
CA ARG A 107 18.55 15.86 1.34
C ARG A 107 17.79 15.96 0.02
N MET A 108 16.95 14.96 -0.29
CA MET A 108 16.32 14.81 -1.62
C MET A 108 14.79 14.88 -1.61
N HIS A 109 14.16 15.36 -0.54
CA HIS A 109 12.69 15.45 -0.49
C HIS A 109 12.15 16.40 -1.58
N PRO A 110 11.15 15.96 -2.39
CA PRO A 110 10.66 16.73 -3.53
C PRO A 110 10.04 18.06 -3.13
N ASP A 111 9.29 18.14 -2.03
CA ASP A 111 8.66 19.40 -1.59
C ASP A 111 9.66 20.50 -1.17
N LEU A 112 10.96 20.18 -1.08
CA LEU A 112 12.02 21.17 -0.82
C LEU A 112 12.60 21.79 -2.09
N GLN A 113 12.22 21.29 -3.28
CA GLN A 113 12.73 21.79 -4.56
C GLN A 113 11.93 23.00 -5.05
N PRO A 114 12.60 24.10 -5.45
CA PRO A 114 11.93 25.35 -5.80
C PRO A 114 11.25 25.31 -7.18
N ASP A 115 11.79 24.55 -8.13
CA ASP A 115 11.35 24.48 -9.51
C ASP A 115 10.66 23.15 -9.83
N ALA A 116 9.82 23.13 -10.86
CA ALA A 116 9.09 21.92 -11.25
C ALA A 116 10.02 20.80 -11.77
N ALA A 117 11.15 21.15 -12.41
CA ALA A 117 12.09 20.16 -12.92
C ALA A 117 12.88 19.52 -11.77
N GLY A 118 13.35 20.31 -10.80
CA GLY A 118 13.95 19.82 -9.56
C GLY A 118 13.00 18.94 -8.76
N ARG A 119 11.72 19.33 -8.63
CA ARG A 119 10.69 18.50 -8.00
C ARG A 119 10.54 17.15 -8.68
N GLY A 120 10.36 17.11 -10.00
CA GLY A 120 10.24 15.85 -10.74
C GLY A 120 11.49 14.96 -10.63
N HIS A 121 12.68 15.57 -10.60
CA HIS A 121 13.92 14.82 -10.37
C HIS A 121 13.99 14.23 -8.96
N ALA A 122 13.67 15.02 -7.95
CA ALA A 122 13.61 14.58 -6.56
C ALA A 122 12.54 13.50 -6.33
N GLU A 123 11.38 13.61 -6.96
CA GLU A 123 10.32 12.58 -6.92
C GLU A 123 10.82 11.24 -7.47
N ALA A 124 11.57 11.26 -8.58
CA ALA A 124 12.15 10.05 -9.17
C ALA A 124 13.16 9.40 -8.22
N PHE A 125 14.03 10.19 -7.59
CA PHE A 125 14.99 9.72 -6.59
C PHE A 125 14.29 9.18 -5.34
N MET A 126 13.27 9.88 -4.83
CA MET A 126 12.50 9.45 -3.66
C MET A 126 11.78 8.12 -3.93
N LYS A 127 11.27 7.92 -5.15
CA LYS A 127 10.69 6.64 -5.56
C LYS A 127 11.71 5.50 -5.54
N GLN A 128 12.91 5.73 -6.07
CA GLN A 128 14.00 4.75 -6.04
C GLN A 128 14.48 4.48 -4.61
N LEU A 129 14.52 5.52 -3.78
CA LEU A 129 14.86 5.41 -2.36
C LEU A 129 13.85 4.52 -1.61
N ASN A 130 12.56 4.71 -1.85
CA ASN A 130 11.50 3.86 -1.28
C ASN A 130 11.63 2.40 -1.72
N GLN A 131 11.98 2.15 -2.98
CA GLN A 131 12.22 0.79 -3.49
C GLN A 131 13.43 0.12 -2.84
N ALA A 132 14.55 0.84 -2.72
CA ALA A 132 15.74 0.34 -2.04
C ALA A 132 15.47 0.05 -0.56
N TYR A 133 14.69 0.91 0.09
CA TYR A 133 14.27 0.73 1.48
C TYR A 133 13.40 -0.51 1.67
N ALA A 134 12.38 -0.70 0.84
CA ALA A 134 11.52 -1.88 0.87
C ALA A 134 12.30 -3.18 0.60
N ALA A 135 13.35 -3.11 -0.22
CA ALA A 135 14.24 -4.24 -0.50
C ALA A 135 15.28 -4.51 0.61
N GLY A 136 15.44 -3.61 1.58
CA GLY A 136 16.50 -3.72 2.58
C GLY A 136 17.90 -3.39 2.06
N ASP A 137 18.01 -2.73 0.90
CA ASP A 137 19.28 -2.54 0.17
C ASP A 137 19.97 -1.23 0.60
N ALA A 138 20.77 -1.32 1.66
CA ALA A 138 21.54 -0.20 2.19
C ALA A 138 22.56 0.36 1.17
N ASP A 139 23.14 -0.51 0.33
CA ASP A 139 24.12 -0.11 -0.67
C ASP A 139 23.46 0.71 -1.79
N ALA A 140 22.26 0.32 -2.22
CA ALA A 140 21.46 1.08 -3.16
C ALA A 140 21.08 2.45 -2.60
N ILE A 141 20.67 2.56 -1.33
CA ILE A 141 20.40 3.84 -0.67
C ILE A 141 21.67 4.72 -0.70
N GLY A 142 22.83 4.17 -0.32
CA GLY A 142 24.10 4.91 -0.36
C GLY A 142 24.50 5.36 -1.76
N ASN A 143 24.27 4.52 -2.78
CA ASN A 143 24.50 4.86 -4.18
C ASN A 143 23.58 6.01 -4.66
N LEU A 144 22.30 5.98 -4.28
CA LEU A 144 21.34 7.04 -4.62
C LEU A 144 21.73 8.38 -4.01
N VAL A 145 22.19 8.39 -2.75
CA VAL A 145 22.69 9.61 -2.11
C VAL A 145 23.89 10.19 -2.86
N ARG A 146 24.86 9.35 -3.25
CA ARG A 146 26.02 9.81 -4.04
C ARG A 146 25.61 10.39 -5.40
N GLN A 147 24.68 9.74 -6.09
CA GLN A 147 24.16 10.22 -7.38
C GLN A 147 23.45 11.56 -7.22
N TRP A 148 22.65 11.70 -6.16
CA TRP A 148 21.98 12.95 -5.83
C TRP A 148 22.99 14.08 -5.61
N GLU A 149 24.04 13.86 -4.83
CA GLU A 149 25.07 14.86 -4.53
C GLU A 149 25.81 15.37 -5.79
N THR A 150 25.88 14.56 -6.85
CA THR A 150 26.44 14.98 -8.15
C THR A 150 25.43 15.68 -9.06
N SER A 151 24.15 15.69 -8.69
CA SER A 151 23.07 16.29 -9.47
C SER A 151 23.08 17.82 -9.34
N PRO A 152 22.81 18.57 -10.43
CA PRO A 152 22.68 20.03 -10.36
C PRO A 152 21.58 20.48 -9.38
N TYR A 153 20.57 19.62 -9.13
CA TYR A 153 19.45 19.91 -8.23
C TYR A 153 19.78 19.77 -6.74
N ALA A 154 20.87 19.06 -6.39
CA ALA A 154 21.36 19.02 -5.02
C ALA A 154 22.07 20.33 -4.64
N LEU A 155 22.68 21.01 -5.61
CA LEU A 155 23.38 22.29 -5.40
C LEU A 155 22.42 23.48 -5.35
N THR A 156 21.24 23.38 -5.98
CA THR A 156 20.19 24.42 -5.97
C THR A 156 19.17 24.24 -4.86
N SER A 157 19.15 23.11 -4.16
CA SER A 157 18.31 22.97 -2.97
C SER A 157 18.89 23.89 -1.89
N PRO A 158 18.19 24.97 -1.50
CA PRO A 158 18.74 25.91 -0.54
C PRO A 158 19.01 25.14 0.76
N ALA A 159 20.23 25.27 1.29
CA ALA A 159 20.64 24.64 2.54
C ALA A 159 19.65 24.93 3.70
N GLY A 160 18.82 25.97 3.59
CA GLY A 160 17.55 26.09 4.30
C GLY A 160 16.40 26.31 3.31
N ALA A 161 15.57 25.29 3.08
CA ALA A 161 14.23 25.52 2.56
C ALA A 161 13.53 26.56 3.42
N ALA A 162 12.78 27.48 2.81
CA ALA A 162 12.07 28.50 3.57
C ALA A 162 11.15 27.81 4.59
N ALA A 163 11.12 28.30 5.83
CA ALA A 163 10.28 27.76 6.92
C ALA A 163 8.83 27.42 6.48
N PRO A 164 8.11 28.25 5.68
CA PRO A 164 6.77 27.88 5.20
C PRO A 164 6.76 26.68 4.24
N ALA A 165 7.76 26.53 3.38
CA ALA A 165 7.84 25.39 2.46
C ALA A 165 8.07 24.08 3.22
N LEU A 166 8.89 24.13 4.27
CA LEU A 166 9.16 22.98 5.12
C LEU A 166 7.94 22.58 5.97
N ALA A 167 7.19 23.56 6.49
CA ALA A 167 5.93 23.29 7.19
C ALA A 167 4.88 22.66 6.27
N ALA A 168 4.74 23.16 5.03
CA ALA A 168 3.84 22.59 4.04
C ALA A 168 4.25 21.15 3.64
N ALA A 169 5.55 20.89 3.51
CA ALA A 169 6.07 19.54 3.25
C ALA A 169 5.71 18.56 4.38
N VAL A 170 5.85 18.99 5.64
CA VAL A 170 5.45 18.19 6.82
C VAL A 170 3.95 17.89 6.78
N GLU A 171 3.10 18.91 6.58
CA GLU A 171 1.65 18.73 6.50
C GLU A 171 1.26 17.74 5.38
N HIS A 172 1.89 17.87 4.21
CA HIS A 172 1.66 16.95 3.10
C HIS A 172 2.09 15.52 3.43
N ALA A 173 3.24 15.33 4.09
CA ALA A 173 3.69 14.02 4.53
C ALA A 173 2.75 13.39 5.58
N GLU A 174 2.27 14.18 6.55
CA GLU A 174 1.30 13.74 7.56
C GLU A 174 -0.02 13.30 6.90
N HIS A 175 -0.51 14.07 5.94
CA HIS A 175 -1.72 13.74 5.20
C HIS A 175 -1.57 12.44 4.40
N ARG A 176 -0.45 12.25 3.68
CA ARG A 176 -0.18 10.99 2.95
C ARG A 176 -0.14 9.80 3.89
N LEU A 177 0.57 9.91 5.02
CA LEU A 177 0.67 8.85 6.01
C LEU A 177 -0.71 8.51 6.61
N ALA A 178 -1.52 9.52 6.93
CA ALA A 178 -2.88 9.32 7.43
C ALA A 178 -3.79 8.62 6.40
N GLN A 179 -3.68 8.99 5.12
CA GLN A 179 -4.41 8.32 4.04
C GLN A 179 -4.02 6.84 3.91
N THR A 180 -2.73 6.53 3.95
CA THR A 180 -2.23 5.15 3.88
C THR A 180 -2.73 4.32 5.08
N ARG A 181 -2.72 4.91 6.29
CA ARG A 181 -3.29 4.28 7.51
C ARG A 181 -4.80 4.04 7.42
N ALA A 182 -5.54 4.96 6.80
CA ALA A 182 -6.97 4.84 6.62
C ALA A 182 -7.38 3.87 5.49
N SER A 183 -6.41 3.32 4.75
CA SER A 183 -6.69 2.40 3.64
C SER A 183 -7.33 1.09 4.11
N GLN A 184 -8.16 0.50 3.26
CA GLN A 184 -8.80 -0.80 3.54
C GLN A 184 -7.78 -1.91 3.79
N LEU A 185 -6.65 -1.88 3.09
CA LEU A 185 -5.57 -2.85 3.26
C LEU A 185 -4.93 -2.72 4.65
N ALA A 186 -4.69 -1.50 5.12
CA ALA A 186 -4.19 -1.25 6.47
C ALA A 186 -5.18 -1.71 7.55
N GLN A 187 -6.48 -1.43 7.35
CA GLN A 187 -7.53 -1.92 8.24
C GLN A 187 -7.59 -3.45 8.28
N LEU A 188 -7.41 -4.13 7.14
CA LEU A 188 -7.40 -5.58 7.06
C LEU A 188 -6.14 -6.18 7.74
N MET A 189 -4.98 -5.55 7.56
CA MET A 189 -3.74 -5.93 8.23
C MET A 189 -3.89 -5.81 9.76
N GLU A 190 -4.45 -4.70 10.24
CA GLU A 190 -4.73 -4.47 11.66
C GLU A 190 -5.71 -5.51 12.22
N GLN A 191 -6.80 -5.80 11.51
CA GLN A 191 -7.75 -6.85 11.90
C GLN A 191 -7.10 -8.23 11.98
N THR A 192 -6.21 -8.55 11.03
CA THR A 192 -5.47 -9.82 11.02
C THR A 192 -4.52 -9.90 12.21
N PHE A 193 -3.83 -8.81 12.52
CA PHE A 193 -2.97 -8.72 13.70
C PHE A 193 -3.76 -8.92 15.00
N LEU A 194 -4.89 -8.22 15.17
CA LEU A 194 -5.76 -8.37 16.33
C LEU A 194 -6.33 -9.79 16.47
N ALA A 195 -6.69 -10.44 15.36
CA ALA A 195 -7.11 -11.83 15.36
C ALA A 195 -5.97 -12.77 15.79
N SER A 196 -4.75 -12.54 15.30
CA SER A 196 -3.56 -13.31 15.70
C SER A 196 -3.26 -13.20 17.19
N MET A 197 -3.43 -12.02 17.78
CA MET A 197 -3.28 -11.80 19.22
C MET A 197 -4.31 -12.59 20.06
N GLN A 198 -5.41 -13.00 19.44
CA GLN A 198 -6.45 -13.86 20.02
C GLN A 198 -6.27 -15.34 19.65
N GLY A 199 -5.15 -15.70 18.99
CA GLY A 199 -4.89 -17.06 18.52
C GLY A 199 -5.69 -17.48 17.29
N ARG A 200 -6.25 -16.52 16.54
CA ARG A 200 -7.03 -16.76 15.31
C ARG A 200 -6.25 -16.37 14.06
N ASP A 201 -6.39 -17.14 12.99
CA ASP A 201 -5.81 -16.80 11.68
C ASP A 201 -6.91 -16.27 10.75
N LEU A 202 -7.07 -14.94 10.72
CA LEU A 202 -8.10 -14.28 9.92
C LEU A 202 -7.93 -14.53 8.41
N LEU A 203 -6.70 -14.63 7.90
CA LEU A 203 -6.48 -14.90 6.48
C LEU A 203 -6.94 -16.31 6.11
N GLN A 204 -6.76 -17.28 7.01
CA GLN A 204 -7.26 -18.64 6.82
C GLN A 204 -8.80 -18.71 6.94
N GLU A 205 -9.41 -17.94 7.85
CA GLU A 205 -10.86 -17.79 7.93
C GLU A 205 -11.44 -17.19 6.63
N LEU A 206 -10.84 -16.11 6.11
CA LEU A 206 -11.24 -15.48 4.85
C LEU A 206 -11.11 -16.44 3.66
N ARG A 207 -10.01 -17.20 3.61
CA ARG A 207 -9.81 -18.24 2.60
C ARG A 207 -10.94 -19.27 2.65
N TRP A 208 -11.26 -19.80 3.83
CA TRP A 208 -12.34 -20.78 4.00
C TRP A 208 -13.67 -20.26 3.47
N ASN A 209 -14.03 -19.02 3.85
CA ASN A 209 -15.27 -18.39 3.39
C ASN A 209 -15.29 -18.23 1.85
N ALA A 210 -14.16 -17.86 1.24
CA ALA A 210 -14.05 -17.76 -0.20
C ALA A 210 -14.18 -19.12 -0.90
N GLU A 211 -13.65 -20.20 -0.31
CA GLU A 211 -13.79 -21.57 -0.82
C GLU A 211 -15.25 -22.05 -0.75
N GLU A 212 -15.96 -21.72 0.33
CA GLU A 212 -17.39 -22.02 0.47
C GLU A 212 -18.23 -21.25 -0.56
N GLU A 213 -17.96 -19.95 -0.75
CA GLU A 213 -18.61 -19.16 -1.79
C GLU A 213 -18.35 -19.73 -3.18
N LEU A 214 -17.13 -20.17 -3.46
CA LEU A 214 -16.74 -20.79 -4.72
C LEU A 214 -17.50 -22.09 -4.97
N ALA A 215 -17.61 -22.95 -3.96
CA ALA A 215 -18.37 -24.19 -4.05
C ALA A 215 -19.85 -23.90 -4.34
N ASN A 216 -20.45 -22.96 -3.63
CA ASN A 216 -21.84 -22.53 -3.83
C ASN A 216 -22.07 -21.93 -5.22
N ALA A 217 -21.14 -21.11 -5.71
CA ALA A 217 -21.20 -20.54 -7.05
C ALA A 217 -21.11 -21.63 -8.13
N ARG A 218 -20.22 -22.61 -7.97
CA ARG A 218 -20.10 -23.76 -8.89
C ARG A 218 -21.38 -24.58 -8.95
N LEU A 219 -22.00 -24.89 -7.81
CA LEU A 219 -23.27 -25.62 -7.77
C LEU A 219 -24.38 -24.89 -8.53
N ARG A 220 -24.54 -23.58 -8.29
CA ARG A 220 -25.52 -22.75 -9.01
C ARG A 220 -25.24 -22.72 -10.51
N ALA A 221 -23.98 -22.66 -10.89
CA ALA A 221 -23.59 -22.56 -12.29
C ALA A 221 -23.78 -23.90 -13.01
N ALA A 222 -23.55 -25.04 -12.35
CA ALA A 222 -23.86 -26.37 -12.87
C ALA A 222 -25.37 -26.56 -13.09
N ALA A 223 -26.21 -26.03 -12.20
CA ALA A 223 -27.67 -26.08 -12.34
C ALA A 223 -28.21 -25.24 -13.52
N LEU A 224 -27.42 -24.31 -14.09
CA LEU A 224 -27.77 -23.60 -15.32
C LEU A 224 -27.37 -24.37 -16.58
N ASP A 225 -26.35 -25.21 -16.46
CA ASP A 225 -25.79 -26.01 -17.56
C ASP A 225 -26.53 -27.37 -17.70
N SER A 226 -27.39 -27.74 -16.73
CA SER A 226 -28.23 -28.95 -16.68
C SER A 226 -29.66 -28.70 -17.16
#